data_AF-A0A3C0A2H1-F1
#
_entry.id   AF-A0A3C0A2H1-F1
#
_cell.length_a   1.000
_cell.length_b   1.000
_cell.length_c   1.000
_cell.angle_alpha   90.00
_cell.angle_beta   90.00
_cell.angle_gamma   90.00
#
_symmetry.space_group_name_H-M   'P 1'
#
loop_
_entity.id
_entity.type
_entity.pdbx_description
1 polymer ?
#
loop_
_entity_poly.entity_id
_entity_poly.type
_entity_poly.pdbx_seq_one_letter_code
_entity_poly.pdbx_strand_id
1 'polypeptide(L)'
;MYENLAAKYRPRNLEEVLGQETVKQTLANAVKLGRVANSYVFYGPRGCGKTTIARILAKILNCHNPKDGKPCDKCASCLEIADSKSLDVIEIDAASNTKVENVRDVIIENVEFSPSRDKYKIYILDEVHMLSEKAFNALLKTVEEPPEHVVFIMATTEQHKVPVTILSRSQCFRFRPLAEEIMFGRLKEVAEKEKIKSEPEALKIIAKAASGAMRDAMTLFDRAVSFGRGEVKTEVLNELLGHAGDDLINSLALALVKRDAAALHAAFDKLNAEGYEILTALRDLRNLLAGTFFYLQEFSGAKTALASALPKDFSVSALAKLSRKVNLAVEEVKFSESLSIAAEMALFTLIDTPQDLDALVRRLESLELRLASGQSQATPLSVSDAPVPRQQKKNDILANPAADTGFAAPKEPAAAYQSSGGGETATAVSPQPLGKGVPKAYGPQNGQPVPDAPAAQSSPSGAPSALWKKLLAHVSGKKPMVYNMLLSVKITFAGEGKWRLSSANKFEAGMLETAKSELEEIMEKLAGRKIEFIVEHTSGVKSAAPVLEELSVPEPASAVEPEAEEQSGPPAPEARWEDLPETGVPEVEPELKKLSKIFHGSKITKVNKKT
;
A
#
# COMPACT_ATOMS: atom_id res chain seq x y z
N MET A 1 -15.65 22.43 -24.05
CA MET A 1 -14.78 21.97 -22.95
C MET A 1 -15.07 20.49 -22.72
N TYR A 2 -14.08 19.66 -22.42
CA TYR A 2 -14.32 18.24 -22.12
C TYR A 2 -14.82 18.09 -20.67
N GLU A 3 -15.83 17.27 -20.46
CA GLU A 3 -16.32 16.89 -19.12
C GLU A 3 -16.06 15.39 -18.93
N ASN A 4 -15.23 15.06 -17.95
CA ASN A 4 -14.90 13.67 -17.58
C ASN A 4 -16.17 12.90 -17.14
N LEU A 5 -16.26 11.64 -17.55
CA LEU A 5 -17.44 10.79 -17.32
C LEU A 5 -17.84 10.66 -15.85
N ALA A 6 -16.89 10.73 -14.90
CA ALA A 6 -17.17 10.68 -13.47
C ALA A 6 -17.89 11.94 -12.93
N ALA A 7 -17.78 13.07 -13.61
CA ALA A 7 -18.59 14.27 -13.35
C ALA A 7 -19.93 14.19 -14.08
N LYS A 8 -19.91 13.95 -15.40
CA LYS A 8 -21.09 13.88 -16.28
C LYS A 8 -22.16 12.89 -15.79
N TYR A 9 -21.74 11.72 -15.30
CA TYR A 9 -22.62 10.65 -14.80
C TYR A 9 -22.76 10.60 -13.27
N ARG A 10 -22.40 11.68 -12.56
CA ARG A 10 -22.58 11.78 -11.11
C ARG A 10 -24.07 11.77 -10.75
N PRO A 11 -24.55 10.82 -9.90
CA PRO A 11 -25.95 10.72 -9.51
C PRO A 11 -26.54 12.06 -9.01
N ARG A 12 -27.74 12.38 -9.51
CA ARG A 12 -28.46 13.63 -9.20
C ARG A 12 -29.52 13.47 -8.12
N ASN A 13 -30.02 12.25 -7.91
CA ASN A 13 -31.01 11.90 -6.90
C ASN A 13 -30.60 10.58 -6.22
N LEU A 14 -31.28 10.22 -5.12
CA LEU A 14 -30.93 9.02 -4.36
C LEU A 14 -31.12 7.73 -5.19
N GLU A 15 -32.08 7.70 -6.11
CA GLU A 15 -32.41 6.49 -6.89
C GLU A 15 -31.31 6.15 -7.92
N GLU A 16 -30.64 7.16 -8.47
CA GLU A 16 -29.45 7.01 -9.32
C GLU A 16 -28.18 6.58 -8.54
N VAL A 17 -28.18 6.63 -7.21
CA VAL A 17 -27.03 6.19 -6.41
C VAL A 17 -27.02 4.67 -6.30
N LEU A 18 -26.00 4.06 -6.87
CA LEU A 18 -25.82 2.61 -6.90
C LEU A 18 -25.47 2.06 -5.51
N GLY A 19 -26.15 0.98 -5.11
CA GLY A 19 -25.97 0.36 -3.81
C GLY A 19 -26.33 1.30 -2.64
N GLN A 20 -25.76 1.03 -1.47
CA GLN A 20 -26.03 1.77 -0.21
C GLN A 20 -27.53 1.81 0.19
N GLU A 21 -28.34 0.81 -0.19
CA GLU A 21 -29.81 0.81 -0.02
C GLU A 21 -30.28 1.22 1.38
N THR A 22 -29.65 0.71 2.44
CA THR A 22 -29.96 1.09 3.84
C THR A 22 -29.79 2.59 4.08
N VAL A 23 -28.71 3.21 3.57
CA VAL A 23 -28.45 4.65 3.71
C VAL A 23 -29.49 5.45 2.92
N LYS A 24 -29.76 5.06 1.67
CA LYS A 24 -30.76 5.72 0.82
C LYS A 24 -32.16 5.69 1.44
N GLN A 25 -32.60 4.52 1.90
CA GLN A 25 -33.92 4.32 2.48
C GLN A 25 -34.08 5.09 3.80
N THR A 26 -33.10 5.04 4.69
CA THR A 26 -33.15 5.80 5.95
C THR A 26 -33.16 7.30 5.72
N LEU A 27 -32.32 7.84 4.83
CA LEU A 27 -32.31 9.29 4.52
C LEU A 27 -33.62 9.73 3.84
N ALA A 28 -34.13 8.97 2.87
CA ALA A 28 -35.42 9.26 2.23
C ALA A 28 -36.58 9.25 3.23
N ASN A 29 -36.59 8.31 4.17
CA ASN A 29 -37.60 8.24 5.23
C ASN A 29 -37.45 9.38 6.25
N ALA A 30 -36.23 9.74 6.65
CA ALA A 30 -35.97 10.87 7.55
C ALA A 30 -36.52 12.18 6.98
N VAL A 31 -36.26 12.47 5.69
CA VAL A 31 -36.83 13.62 4.98
C VAL A 31 -38.36 13.56 4.93
N LYS A 32 -38.94 12.43 4.49
CA LYS A 32 -40.40 12.27 4.38
C LYS A 32 -41.14 12.47 5.70
N LEU A 33 -40.52 12.09 6.82
CA LEU A 33 -41.07 12.23 8.17
C LEU A 33 -40.73 13.58 8.83
N GLY A 34 -40.02 14.48 8.14
CA GLY A 34 -39.53 15.75 8.71
C GLY A 34 -38.46 15.60 9.80
N ARG A 35 -37.94 14.38 10.02
CA ARG A 35 -36.96 14.03 11.06
C ARG A 35 -35.53 14.20 10.56
N VAL A 36 -35.24 15.42 10.09
CA VAL A 36 -33.88 15.83 9.71
C VAL A 36 -33.04 16.00 10.98
N ALA A 37 -31.77 15.60 10.94
CA ALA A 37 -30.82 15.83 12.02
C ALA A 37 -29.90 17.01 11.68
N ASN A 38 -29.48 17.75 12.70
CA ASN A 38 -28.62 18.92 12.52
C ASN A 38 -27.15 18.52 12.25
N SER A 39 -26.80 17.23 12.43
CA SER A 39 -25.49 16.68 12.10
C SER A 39 -25.53 15.24 11.56
N TYR A 40 -24.83 15.01 10.45
CA TYR A 40 -24.66 13.74 9.76
C TYR A 40 -23.16 13.41 9.59
N VAL A 41 -22.77 12.15 9.81
CA VAL A 41 -21.41 11.65 9.54
C VAL A 41 -21.47 10.46 8.59
N PHE A 42 -20.97 10.65 7.38
CA PHE A 42 -20.90 9.63 6.32
C PHE A 42 -19.50 9.02 6.30
N TYR A 43 -19.37 7.74 6.65
CA TYR A 43 -18.06 7.09 6.79
C TYR A 43 -17.94 5.82 5.95
N GLY A 44 -16.76 5.61 5.36
CA GLY A 44 -16.46 4.45 4.53
C GLY A 44 -15.45 4.76 3.43
N PRO A 45 -15.09 3.77 2.58
CA PRO A 45 -14.02 3.89 1.59
C PRO A 45 -14.14 5.10 0.64
N ARG A 46 -13.07 5.40 -0.10
CA ARG A 46 -13.11 6.45 -1.14
C ARG A 46 -14.05 6.02 -2.28
N GLY A 47 -14.61 7.00 -3.01
CA GLY A 47 -15.38 6.76 -4.24
C GLY A 47 -16.72 6.00 -4.12
N CYS A 48 -17.11 5.53 -2.92
CA CYS A 48 -18.36 4.79 -2.66
C CYS A 48 -19.64 5.66 -2.61
N GLY A 49 -19.52 6.98 -2.80
CA GLY A 49 -20.66 7.90 -2.96
C GLY A 49 -20.88 8.95 -1.86
N LYS A 50 -20.08 8.98 -0.77
CA LYS A 50 -20.26 9.86 0.41
C LYS A 50 -20.67 11.31 0.05
N THR A 51 -19.79 12.06 -0.60
CA THR A 51 -20.00 13.48 -0.99
C THR A 51 -21.14 13.66 -1.98
N THR A 52 -21.41 12.65 -2.82
CA THR A 52 -22.55 12.69 -3.75
C THR A 52 -23.88 12.57 -3.01
N ILE A 53 -24.01 11.65 -2.03
CA ILE A 53 -25.20 11.62 -1.16
C ILE A 53 -25.31 12.90 -0.34
N ALA A 54 -24.19 13.49 0.13
CA ALA A 54 -24.22 14.75 0.87
C ALA A 54 -24.84 15.90 0.05
N ARG A 55 -24.40 16.09 -1.20
CA ARG A 55 -24.99 17.07 -2.12
C ARG A 55 -26.45 16.76 -2.47
N ILE A 56 -26.81 15.49 -2.64
CA ILE A 56 -28.21 15.08 -2.90
C ILE A 56 -29.09 15.40 -1.70
N LEU A 57 -28.64 15.12 -0.47
CA LEU A 57 -29.36 15.44 0.76
C LEU A 57 -29.51 16.96 0.93
N ALA A 58 -28.44 17.72 0.74
CA ALA A 58 -28.49 19.18 0.76
C ALA A 58 -29.50 19.74 -0.27
N LYS A 59 -29.48 19.21 -1.49
CA LYS A 59 -30.43 19.57 -2.55
C LYS A 59 -31.88 19.19 -2.21
N ILE A 60 -32.12 18.09 -1.50
CA ILE A 60 -33.45 17.70 -1.03
C ILE A 60 -33.95 18.68 0.05
N LEU A 61 -33.10 19.03 1.02
CA LEU A 61 -33.43 19.92 2.14
C LEU A 61 -33.73 21.36 1.70
N ASN A 62 -32.99 21.86 0.70
CA ASN A 62 -33.12 23.22 0.19
C ASN A 62 -33.98 23.34 -1.09
N CYS A 63 -34.58 22.25 -1.57
CA CYS A 63 -35.49 22.31 -2.72
C CYS A 63 -36.75 23.13 -2.41
N HIS A 64 -37.06 24.12 -3.26
CA HIS A 64 -38.26 24.97 -3.09
C HIS A 64 -39.60 24.24 -3.38
N ASN A 65 -39.56 23.08 -4.04
CA ASN A 65 -40.73 22.29 -4.41
C ASN A 65 -40.42 20.78 -4.37
N PRO A 66 -40.12 20.22 -3.18
CA PRO A 66 -39.78 18.80 -3.04
C PRO A 66 -41.03 17.94 -3.20
N LYS A 67 -40.90 16.77 -3.84
CA LYS A 67 -42.01 15.83 -4.03
C LYS A 67 -41.63 14.47 -3.44
N ASP A 68 -42.37 14.00 -2.45
CA ASP A 68 -42.13 12.72 -1.76
C ASP A 68 -40.68 12.53 -1.29
N GLY A 69 -40.03 13.61 -0.81
CA GLY A 69 -38.63 13.61 -0.40
C GLY A 69 -37.60 13.62 -1.54
N LYS A 70 -38.03 13.81 -2.80
CA LYS A 70 -37.17 13.99 -3.97
C LYS A 70 -36.97 15.47 -4.30
N PRO A 71 -35.79 15.87 -4.83
CA PRO A 71 -35.56 17.22 -5.31
C PRO A 71 -36.25 17.46 -6.65
N CYS A 72 -36.52 18.72 -7.02
CA CYS A 72 -37.23 19.05 -8.26
C CYS A 72 -36.33 19.19 -9.50
N ASP A 73 -35.01 19.30 -9.29
CA ASP A 73 -33.95 19.44 -10.29
C ASP A 73 -34.17 20.58 -11.32
N LYS A 74 -34.93 21.60 -10.92
CA LYS A 74 -35.36 22.73 -11.77
C LYS A 74 -35.37 24.10 -11.08
N CYS A 75 -35.39 24.18 -9.75
CA CYS A 75 -35.28 25.47 -9.06
C CYS A 75 -33.81 25.93 -8.93
N ALA A 76 -33.60 27.24 -8.68
CA ALA A 76 -32.27 27.84 -8.59
C ALA A 76 -31.35 27.09 -7.61
N SER A 77 -31.80 26.89 -6.37
CA SER A 77 -31.09 26.07 -5.37
C SER A 77 -30.71 24.67 -5.88
N CYS A 78 -31.62 23.97 -6.55
CA CYS A 78 -31.33 22.64 -7.09
C CYS A 78 -30.24 22.62 -8.18
N LEU A 79 -30.11 23.69 -8.95
CA LEU A 79 -29.08 23.83 -9.99
C LEU A 79 -27.75 24.30 -9.37
N GLU A 80 -27.79 25.30 -8.50
CA GLU A 80 -26.61 25.85 -7.81
C GLU A 80 -25.94 24.81 -6.89
N ILE A 81 -26.71 23.95 -6.21
CA ILE A 81 -26.15 22.87 -5.37
C ILE A 81 -25.53 21.75 -6.25
N ALA A 82 -26.08 21.49 -7.44
CA ALA A 82 -25.46 20.54 -8.37
C ALA A 82 -24.11 21.05 -8.89
N ASP A 83 -24.03 22.34 -9.18
CA ASP A 83 -22.85 23.06 -9.68
C ASP A 83 -21.79 23.40 -8.61
N SER A 84 -22.04 23.15 -7.31
CA SER A 84 -21.25 23.65 -6.16
C SER A 84 -21.10 25.19 -6.14
N LYS A 85 -22.20 25.92 -6.38
CA LYS A 85 -22.26 27.40 -6.43
C LYS A 85 -23.32 28.03 -5.52
N SER A 86 -24.01 27.24 -4.69
CA SER A 86 -25.00 27.79 -3.74
C SER A 86 -24.32 28.57 -2.63
N LEU A 87 -24.93 29.70 -2.23
CA LEU A 87 -24.48 30.51 -1.09
C LEU A 87 -24.83 29.84 0.26
N ASP A 88 -25.89 29.03 0.28
CA ASP A 88 -26.43 28.40 1.48
C ASP A 88 -26.00 26.93 1.63
N VAL A 89 -25.20 26.40 0.69
CA VAL A 89 -24.56 25.07 0.80
C VAL A 89 -23.06 25.19 0.58
N ILE A 90 -22.33 25.25 1.69
CA ILE A 90 -20.89 25.52 1.75
C ILE A 90 -20.15 24.17 1.79
N GLU A 91 -19.45 23.83 0.71
CA GLU A 91 -18.68 22.59 0.57
C GLU A 91 -17.19 22.85 0.83
N ILE A 92 -16.66 22.31 1.93
CA ILE A 92 -15.28 22.47 2.38
C ILE A 92 -14.58 21.10 2.35
N ASP A 93 -13.58 20.97 1.50
CA ASP A 93 -12.63 19.85 1.55
C ASP A 93 -11.56 20.15 2.61
N ALA A 94 -11.53 19.32 3.66
CA ALA A 94 -10.59 19.47 4.77
C ALA A 94 -9.14 19.13 4.39
N ALA A 95 -8.91 18.36 3.33
CA ALA A 95 -7.56 18.01 2.86
C ALA A 95 -6.87 19.19 2.16
N SER A 96 -7.63 20.03 1.44
CA SER A 96 -7.11 21.27 0.83
C SER A 96 -7.16 22.48 1.76
N ASN A 97 -8.11 22.53 2.71
CA ASN A 97 -8.27 23.63 3.67
C ASN A 97 -7.70 23.30 5.06
N THR A 98 -6.53 22.69 5.13
CA THR A 98 -5.85 22.31 6.40
C THR A 98 -5.39 23.50 7.26
N LYS A 99 -5.42 24.73 6.73
CA LYS A 99 -5.19 25.95 7.52
C LYS A 99 -6.31 26.15 8.53
N VAL A 100 -5.93 26.28 9.80
CA VAL A 100 -6.84 26.27 10.95
C VAL A 100 -7.76 27.49 10.96
N GLU A 101 -7.28 28.61 10.39
CA GLU A 101 -8.04 29.84 10.11
C GLU A 101 -9.30 29.53 9.26
N ASN A 102 -9.13 29.18 7.98
CA ASN A 102 -10.22 29.06 7.00
C ASN A 102 -11.47 28.33 7.50
N VAL A 103 -11.32 27.14 8.09
CA VAL A 103 -12.46 26.31 8.52
C VAL A 103 -13.14 26.90 9.75
N ARG A 104 -12.38 27.53 10.65
CA ARG A 104 -12.93 28.18 11.84
C ARG A 104 -13.71 29.43 11.45
N ASP A 105 -13.10 30.29 10.64
CA ASP A 105 -13.61 31.62 10.35
C ASP A 105 -14.81 31.53 9.39
N VAL A 106 -14.71 30.72 8.32
CA VAL A 106 -15.82 30.51 7.38
C VAL A 106 -17.03 29.85 8.04
N ILE A 107 -16.85 28.91 8.97
CA ILE A 107 -17.99 28.23 9.60
C ILE A 107 -18.55 29.03 10.78
N ILE A 108 -17.72 29.39 11.76
CA ILE A 108 -18.24 29.90 13.04
C ILE A 108 -18.83 31.30 12.90
N GLU A 109 -18.17 32.19 12.15
CA GLU A 109 -18.71 33.54 11.92
C GLU A 109 -20.01 33.52 11.08
N ASN A 110 -20.21 32.51 10.23
CA ASN A 110 -21.36 32.43 9.32
C ASN A 110 -22.48 31.49 9.81
N VAL A 111 -22.27 30.67 10.83
CA VAL A 111 -23.27 29.76 11.40
C VAL A 111 -24.42 30.51 12.06
N GLU A 112 -24.13 31.58 12.80
CA GLU A 112 -25.13 32.34 13.54
C GLU A 112 -26.09 33.08 12.61
N PHE A 113 -25.61 33.50 11.42
CA PHE A 113 -26.45 34.10 10.39
C PHE A 113 -27.38 33.07 9.73
N SER A 114 -28.65 33.45 9.59
CA SER A 114 -29.67 32.72 8.83
C SER A 114 -29.23 32.40 7.37
N PRO A 115 -29.93 31.49 6.67
CA PRO A 115 -29.74 31.28 5.25
C PRO A 115 -30.10 32.53 4.44
N SER A 116 -29.46 32.69 3.29
CA SER A 116 -29.58 33.84 2.39
C SER A 116 -30.87 33.80 1.58
N ARG A 117 -31.32 32.60 1.20
CA ARG A 117 -32.48 32.36 0.32
C ARG A 117 -33.12 30.98 0.55
N ASP A 118 -32.31 29.95 0.78
CA ASP A 118 -32.76 28.57 0.89
C ASP A 118 -33.27 28.26 2.33
N LYS A 119 -33.80 27.05 2.59
CA LYS A 119 -34.38 26.71 3.90
C LYS A 119 -33.34 26.49 5.00
N TYR A 120 -32.21 25.85 4.67
CA TYR A 120 -31.14 25.52 5.61
C TYR A 120 -29.78 26.01 5.10
N LYS A 121 -28.89 26.33 6.03
CA LYS A 121 -27.48 26.63 5.80
C LYS A 121 -26.69 25.35 6.05
N ILE A 122 -26.17 24.75 4.99
CA ILE A 122 -25.68 23.37 5.00
C ILE A 122 -24.17 23.35 4.80
N TYR A 123 -23.43 22.82 5.77
CA TYR A 123 -21.98 22.69 5.72
C TYR A 123 -21.60 21.25 5.34
N ILE A 124 -21.10 21.05 4.13
CA ILE A 124 -20.58 19.75 3.67
C ILE A 124 -19.08 19.73 3.92
N LEU A 125 -18.61 18.89 4.85
CA LEU A 125 -17.19 18.80 5.23
C LEU A 125 -16.61 17.48 4.70
N ASP A 126 -15.91 17.49 3.57
CA ASP A 126 -15.33 16.26 2.99
C ASP A 126 -13.94 15.95 3.55
N GLU A 127 -13.66 14.65 3.64
CA GLU A 127 -12.52 14.04 4.35
C GLU A 127 -12.19 14.70 5.70
N VAL A 128 -13.22 14.93 6.53
CA VAL A 128 -13.17 15.71 7.79
C VAL A 128 -12.10 15.25 8.80
N HIS A 129 -11.61 14.02 8.70
CA HIS A 129 -10.50 13.51 9.52
C HIS A 129 -9.16 14.24 9.29
N MET A 130 -9.07 15.07 8.24
CA MET A 130 -7.93 15.95 7.96
C MET A 130 -7.97 17.27 8.73
N LEU A 131 -9.07 17.57 9.44
CA LEU A 131 -9.15 18.76 10.30
C LEU A 131 -8.23 18.66 11.52
N SER A 132 -7.63 19.79 11.89
CA SER A 132 -6.88 19.89 13.15
C SER A 132 -7.80 19.74 14.38
N GLU A 133 -7.24 19.25 15.48
CA GLU A 133 -7.93 19.19 16.79
C GLU A 133 -8.52 20.55 17.21
N LYS A 134 -7.85 21.66 16.87
CA LYS A 134 -8.34 23.02 17.14
C LYS A 134 -9.61 23.34 16.35
N ALA A 135 -9.70 22.88 15.10
CA ALA A 135 -10.91 23.05 14.29
C ALA A 135 -12.05 22.14 14.79
N PHE A 136 -11.76 20.89 15.14
CA PHE A 136 -12.74 19.99 15.76
C PHE A 136 -13.29 20.53 17.09
N ASN A 137 -12.43 21.05 17.98
CA ASN A 137 -12.86 21.63 19.25
C ASN A 137 -13.64 22.94 19.09
N ALA A 138 -13.46 23.65 17.96
CA ALA A 138 -14.24 24.84 17.63
C ALA A 138 -15.61 24.45 17.04
N LEU A 139 -15.66 23.46 16.14
CA LEU A 139 -16.88 22.86 15.60
C LEU A 139 -17.75 22.20 16.69
N LEU A 140 -17.14 21.61 17.73
CA LEU A 140 -17.87 20.87 18.76
C LEU A 140 -19.01 21.70 19.36
N LYS A 141 -18.74 22.93 19.80
CA LYS A 141 -19.77 23.83 20.38
C LYS A 141 -21.00 23.95 19.48
N THR A 142 -20.78 24.16 18.19
CA THR A 142 -21.82 24.31 17.18
C THR A 142 -22.53 22.99 16.84
N VAL A 143 -21.87 21.84 17.03
CA VAL A 143 -22.48 20.51 16.85
C VAL A 143 -23.22 20.05 18.12
N GLU A 144 -22.92 20.61 19.29
CA GLU A 144 -23.68 20.39 20.54
C GLU A 144 -24.98 21.21 20.55
N GLU A 145 -24.90 22.50 20.22
CA GLU A 145 -26.04 23.43 20.20
C GLU A 145 -26.20 24.13 18.83
N PRO A 146 -26.49 23.37 17.74
CA PRO A 146 -26.69 23.93 16.40
C PRO A 146 -27.99 24.75 16.29
N PRO A 147 -27.97 25.94 15.66
CA PRO A 147 -29.20 26.67 15.31
C PRO A 147 -30.13 25.83 14.41
N GLU A 148 -31.45 26.04 14.53
CA GLU A 148 -32.47 25.25 13.80
C GLU A 148 -32.34 25.31 12.26
N HIS A 149 -31.69 26.36 11.73
CA HIS A 149 -31.43 26.53 10.30
C HIS A 149 -30.13 25.89 9.82
N VAL A 150 -29.30 25.30 10.68
CA VAL A 150 -27.97 24.76 10.31
C VAL A 150 -27.97 23.23 10.25
N VAL A 151 -27.37 22.68 9.19
CA VAL A 151 -27.16 21.23 9.03
C VAL A 151 -25.71 20.93 8.63
N PHE A 152 -25.02 20.10 9.42
CA PHE A 152 -23.69 19.58 9.09
C PHE A 152 -23.79 18.23 8.38
N ILE A 153 -23.03 18.06 7.30
CA ILE A 153 -22.86 16.79 6.60
C ILE A 153 -21.36 16.51 6.43
N MET A 154 -20.80 15.81 7.39
CA MET A 154 -19.39 15.39 7.40
C MET A 154 -19.21 14.10 6.61
N ALA A 155 -18.13 13.99 5.85
CA ALA A 155 -17.71 12.77 5.17
C ALA A 155 -16.26 12.39 5.54
N THR A 156 -15.98 11.09 5.68
CA THR A 156 -14.62 10.60 5.99
C THR A 156 -14.34 9.20 5.44
N THR A 157 -13.11 8.90 5.03
CA THR A 157 -12.56 7.55 4.89
C THR A 157 -12.25 6.90 6.23
N GLU A 158 -11.79 7.68 7.20
CA GLU A 158 -11.30 7.21 8.48
C GLU A 158 -12.23 7.67 9.62
N GLN A 159 -13.14 6.81 10.05
CA GLN A 159 -14.07 7.11 11.16
C GLN A 159 -13.32 7.28 12.49
N HIS A 160 -12.30 6.45 12.74
CA HIS A 160 -11.59 6.39 14.02
C HIS A 160 -10.75 7.63 14.35
N LYS A 161 -10.46 8.49 13.36
CA LYS A 161 -9.82 9.80 13.54
C LYS A 161 -10.81 10.92 13.88
N VAL A 162 -12.12 10.70 13.74
CA VAL A 162 -13.14 11.69 14.11
C VAL A 162 -13.42 11.59 15.61
N PRO A 163 -13.38 12.70 16.37
CA PRO A 163 -13.63 12.67 17.82
C PRO A 163 -14.97 12.02 18.18
N VAL A 164 -14.94 11.14 19.18
CA VAL A 164 -16.14 10.41 19.68
C VAL A 164 -17.24 11.37 20.13
N THR A 165 -16.88 12.56 20.62
CA THR A 165 -17.79 13.66 21.00
C THR A 165 -18.60 14.23 19.84
N ILE A 166 -18.12 14.14 18.60
CA ILE A 166 -18.88 14.48 17.39
C ILE A 166 -19.71 13.28 16.94
N LEU A 167 -19.12 12.08 16.96
CA LEU A 167 -19.81 10.84 16.56
C LEU A 167 -21.05 10.55 17.43
N SER A 168 -21.01 10.86 18.73
CA SER A 168 -22.15 10.69 19.64
C SER A 168 -23.30 11.68 19.42
N ARG A 169 -23.04 12.81 18.75
CA ARG A 169 -24.01 13.88 18.46
C ARG A 169 -24.50 13.89 17.00
N SER A 170 -24.02 12.95 16.18
CA SER A 170 -24.25 12.94 14.72
C SER A 170 -24.84 11.63 14.25
N GLN A 171 -25.79 11.66 13.31
CA GLN A 171 -26.28 10.42 12.69
C GLN A 171 -25.20 9.81 11.79
N CYS A 172 -24.63 8.68 12.23
CA CYS A 172 -23.50 8.02 11.58
C CYS A 172 -23.96 6.98 10.54
N PHE A 173 -23.67 7.20 9.26
CA PHE A 173 -24.04 6.31 8.15
C PHE A 173 -22.82 5.61 7.55
N ARG A 174 -22.84 4.27 7.56
CA ARG A 174 -21.78 3.43 7.00
C ARG A 174 -21.99 3.17 5.51
N PHE A 175 -21.05 3.64 4.69
CA PHE A 175 -20.95 3.30 3.29
C PHE A 175 -20.08 2.06 3.11
N ARG A 176 -20.45 1.20 2.15
CA ARG A 176 -19.71 -0.03 1.80
C ARG A 176 -19.01 0.13 0.44
N PRO A 177 -17.95 -0.64 0.12
CA PRO A 177 -17.53 -0.81 -1.27
C PRO A 177 -18.71 -1.27 -2.14
N LEU A 178 -18.73 -0.88 -3.40
CA LEU A 178 -19.68 -1.44 -4.37
C LEU A 178 -19.21 -2.82 -4.84
N ALA A 179 -20.16 -3.72 -5.12
CA ALA A 179 -19.85 -5.00 -5.74
C ALA A 179 -19.40 -4.81 -7.20
N GLU A 180 -18.47 -5.66 -7.66
CA GLU A 180 -17.91 -5.59 -9.02
C GLU A 180 -19.01 -5.71 -10.09
N GLU A 181 -20.02 -6.54 -9.86
CA GLU A 181 -21.20 -6.72 -10.71
C GLU A 181 -21.98 -5.40 -10.95
N ILE A 182 -22.14 -4.60 -9.89
CA ILE A 182 -22.86 -3.31 -9.93
C ILE A 182 -22.03 -2.28 -10.71
N MET A 183 -20.72 -2.26 -10.50
CA MET A 183 -19.81 -1.38 -11.23
C MET A 183 -19.73 -1.76 -12.72
N PHE A 184 -19.61 -3.04 -13.04
CA PHE A 184 -19.64 -3.58 -14.40
C PHE A 184 -20.95 -3.21 -15.12
N GLY A 185 -22.10 -3.42 -14.48
CA GLY A 185 -23.41 -3.04 -15.03
C GLY A 185 -23.49 -1.55 -15.37
N ARG A 186 -22.99 -0.68 -14.47
CA ARG A 186 -22.97 0.77 -14.72
C ARG A 186 -21.97 1.19 -15.80
N LEU A 187 -20.79 0.59 -15.87
CA LEU A 187 -19.82 0.85 -16.93
C LEU A 187 -20.43 0.48 -18.30
N LYS A 188 -21.16 -0.65 -18.38
CA LYS A 188 -21.89 -1.05 -19.58
C LYS A 188 -22.97 -0.04 -19.98
N GLU A 189 -23.79 0.41 -19.03
CA GLU A 189 -24.78 1.48 -19.30
C GLU A 189 -24.15 2.74 -19.90
N VAL A 190 -23.00 3.17 -19.39
CA VAL A 190 -22.32 4.39 -19.86
C VAL A 190 -21.67 4.17 -21.22
N ALA A 191 -21.06 3.01 -21.46
CA ALA A 191 -20.54 2.65 -22.78
C ALA A 191 -21.64 2.66 -23.85
N GLU A 192 -22.81 2.09 -23.56
CA GLU A 192 -23.99 2.10 -24.44
C GLU A 192 -24.52 3.52 -24.70
N LYS A 193 -24.60 4.37 -23.66
CA LYS A 193 -25.11 5.76 -23.77
C LYS A 193 -24.17 6.68 -24.57
N GLU A 194 -22.86 6.55 -24.37
CA GLU A 194 -21.85 7.32 -25.11
C GLU A 194 -21.49 6.69 -26.47
N LYS A 195 -22.04 5.51 -26.80
CA LYS A 195 -21.76 4.71 -28.02
C LYS A 195 -20.30 4.28 -28.17
N ILE A 196 -19.62 4.05 -27.04
CA ILE A 196 -18.26 3.54 -26.96
C ILE A 196 -18.28 2.03 -27.23
N LYS A 197 -17.34 1.53 -28.06
CA LYS A 197 -17.14 0.08 -28.19
C LYS A 197 -16.30 -0.40 -27.00
N SER A 198 -16.80 -1.37 -26.23
CA SER A 198 -16.09 -1.91 -25.06
C SER A 198 -16.21 -3.43 -24.95
N GLU A 199 -15.11 -4.11 -24.69
CA GLU A 199 -15.10 -5.55 -24.40
C GLU A 199 -15.62 -5.83 -22.97
N PRO A 200 -16.45 -6.87 -22.76
CA PRO A 200 -16.95 -7.21 -21.42
C PRO A 200 -15.84 -7.50 -20.41
N GLU A 201 -14.77 -8.18 -20.81
CA GLU A 201 -13.64 -8.50 -19.91
C GLU A 201 -12.87 -7.23 -19.51
N ALA A 202 -12.64 -6.30 -20.43
CA ALA A 202 -12.05 -4.99 -20.11
C ALA A 202 -12.89 -4.22 -19.09
N LEU A 203 -14.24 -4.24 -19.19
CA LEU A 203 -15.10 -3.61 -18.19
C LEU A 203 -15.02 -4.30 -16.81
N LYS A 204 -14.84 -5.62 -16.74
CA LYS A 204 -14.60 -6.34 -15.47
C LYS A 204 -13.26 -5.95 -14.85
N ILE A 205 -12.19 -5.85 -15.66
CA ILE A 205 -10.86 -5.44 -15.19
C ILE A 205 -10.92 -4.03 -14.60
N ILE A 206 -11.63 -3.09 -15.24
CA ILE A 206 -11.88 -1.74 -14.69
C ILE A 206 -12.63 -1.81 -13.35
N ALA A 207 -13.68 -2.62 -13.25
CA ALA A 207 -14.47 -2.79 -12.02
C ALA A 207 -13.61 -3.37 -10.86
N LYS A 208 -12.81 -4.41 -11.14
CA LYS A 208 -11.89 -5.05 -10.20
C LYS A 208 -10.78 -4.09 -9.74
N ALA A 209 -10.12 -3.41 -10.69
CA ALA A 209 -9.07 -2.42 -10.38
C ALA A 209 -9.61 -1.28 -9.50
N ALA A 210 -10.85 -0.84 -9.73
CA ALA A 210 -11.49 0.20 -8.94
C ALA A 210 -11.86 -0.19 -7.49
N SER A 211 -11.74 -1.47 -7.09
CA SER A 211 -11.87 -1.91 -5.69
C SER A 211 -13.15 -1.43 -4.95
N GLY A 212 -14.26 -1.29 -5.68
CA GLY A 212 -15.56 -0.83 -5.15
C GLY A 212 -15.80 0.69 -5.18
N ALA A 213 -14.91 1.47 -5.80
CA ALA A 213 -14.98 2.93 -5.90
C ALA A 213 -15.46 3.40 -7.29
N MET A 214 -16.75 3.73 -7.44
CA MET A 214 -17.33 4.08 -8.75
C MET A 214 -16.66 5.30 -9.41
N ARG A 215 -16.22 6.29 -8.63
CA ARG A 215 -15.50 7.47 -9.14
C ARG A 215 -14.22 7.06 -9.87
N ASP A 216 -13.51 6.11 -9.31
CA ASP A 216 -12.20 5.68 -9.81
C ASP A 216 -12.39 4.71 -11.00
N ALA A 217 -13.42 3.86 -10.97
CA ALA A 217 -13.88 3.08 -12.14
C ALA A 217 -14.23 3.96 -13.35
N MET A 218 -15.04 5.01 -13.14
CA MET A 218 -15.40 5.96 -14.21
C MET A 218 -14.17 6.73 -14.73
N THR A 219 -13.25 7.12 -13.85
CA THR A 219 -12.03 7.85 -14.23
C THR A 219 -11.05 6.95 -15.01
N LEU A 220 -10.96 5.67 -14.67
CA LEU A 220 -10.18 4.69 -15.41
C LEU A 220 -10.79 4.38 -16.79
N PHE A 221 -12.13 4.26 -16.87
CA PHE A 221 -12.83 4.10 -18.13
C PHE A 221 -12.65 5.32 -19.06
N ASP A 222 -12.78 6.55 -18.55
CA ASP A 222 -12.52 7.81 -19.26
C ASP A 222 -11.10 7.85 -19.88
N ARG A 223 -10.10 7.39 -19.11
CA ARG A 223 -8.72 7.21 -19.58
C ARG A 223 -8.57 6.12 -20.64
N ALA A 224 -9.21 4.96 -20.45
CA ALA A 224 -9.15 3.84 -21.41
C ALA A 224 -9.79 4.20 -22.76
N VAL A 225 -10.91 4.91 -22.76
CA VAL A 225 -11.57 5.46 -23.95
C VAL A 225 -10.64 6.43 -24.68
N SER A 226 -9.97 7.31 -23.94
CA SER A 226 -9.04 8.30 -24.49
C SER A 226 -7.79 7.66 -25.11
N PHE A 227 -7.23 6.64 -24.45
CA PHE A 227 -6.04 5.92 -24.91
C PHE A 227 -6.35 5.02 -26.12
N GLY A 228 -7.42 4.22 -26.03
CA GLY A 228 -7.91 3.34 -27.09
C GLY A 228 -8.66 4.02 -28.24
N ARG A 229 -8.58 5.35 -28.35
CA ARG A 229 -9.18 6.15 -29.44
C ARG A 229 -10.69 5.91 -29.65
N GLY A 230 -11.44 5.65 -28.57
CA GLY A 230 -12.87 5.33 -28.60
C GLY A 230 -13.23 3.83 -28.55
N GLU A 231 -12.24 2.94 -28.53
CA GLU A 231 -12.45 1.50 -28.31
C GLU A 231 -11.75 1.05 -27.00
N VAL A 232 -12.50 0.42 -26.09
CA VAL A 232 -11.98 -0.10 -24.81
C VAL A 232 -11.78 -1.61 -24.91
N LYS A 233 -10.53 -2.00 -25.13
CA LYS A 233 -10.10 -3.41 -25.29
C LYS A 233 -9.23 -3.85 -24.13
N THR A 234 -9.15 -5.16 -23.95
CA THR A 234 -8.42 -5.83 -22.86
C THR A 234 -6.90 -5.56 -22.96
N GLU A 235 -6.34 -5.65 -24.16
CA GLU A 235 -4.92 -5.35 -24.46
C GLU A 235 -4.55 -3.90 -24.05
N VAL A 236 -5.31 -2.94 -24.57
CA VAL A 236 -5.18 -1.49 -24.34
C VAL A 236 -5.28 -1.13 -22.84
N LEU A 237 -6.08 -1.89 -22.09
CA LEU A 237 -6.26 -1.68 -20.65
C LEU A 237 -5.11 -2.26 -19.81
N ASN A 238 -4.55 -3.40 -20.20
CA ASN A 238 -3.37 -3.98 -19.56
C ASN A 238 -2.15 -3.04 -19.71
N GLU A 239 -1.95 -2.49 -20.92
CA GLU A 239 -0.94 -1.46 -21.20
C GLU A 239 -1.18 -0.19 -20.37
N LEU A 240 -2.41 0.34 -20.34
CA LEU A 240 -2.77 1.55 -19.57
C LEU A 240 -2.53 1.42 -18.06
N LEU A 241 -2.71 0.21 -17.52
CA LEU A 241 -2.56 -0.09 -16.09
C LEU A 241 -1.17 -0.59 -15.71
N GLY A 242 -0.32 -0.96 -16.67
CA GLY A 242 0.96 -1.62 -16.39
C GLY A 242 0.81 -3.02 -15.77
N HIS A 243 -0.33 -3.68 -15.97
CA HIS A 243 -0.51 -5.08 -15.57
C HIS A 243 0.14 -5.99 -16.61
N ALA A 244 1.04 -6.85 -16.15
CA ALA A 244 1.40 -8.05 -16.89
C ALA A 244 0.13 -8.89 -17.14
N GLY A 245 -0.14 -9.22 -18.40
CA GLY A 245 -1.33 -9.98 -18.78
C GLY A 245 -1.41 -11.35 -18.09
N ASP A 246 -2.63 -11.88 -17.94
CA ASP A 246 -2.89 -13.14 -17.23
C ASP A 246 -1.98 -14.28 -17.69
N ASP A 247 -1.63 -14.38 -18.97
CA ASP A 247 -0.72 -15.41 -19.50
C ASP A 247 0.69 -15.34 -18.89
N LEU A 248 1.23 -14.14 -18.65
CA LEU A 248 2.54 -13.95 -18.03
C LEU A 248 2.48 -14.34 -16.55
N ILE A 249 1.43 -13.93 -15.82
CA ILE A 249 1.22 -14.30 -14.41
C ILE A 249 0.99 -15.81 -14.25
N ASN A 250 0.26 -16.44 -15.17
CA ASN A 250 0.12 -17.90 -15.22
C ASN A 250 1.45 -18.59 -15.54
N SER A 251 2.31 -18.02 -16.41
CA SER A 251 3.64 -18.58 -16.68
C SER A 251 4.56 -18.52 -15.46
N LEU A 252 4.56 -17.42 -14.70
CA LEU A 252 5.29 -17.26 -13.44
C LEU A 252 4.79 -18.28 -12.39
N ALA A 253 3.47 -18.43 -12.25
CA ALA A 253 2.89 -19.41 -11.34
C ALA A 253 3.23 -20.86 -11.73
N LEU A 254 3.22 -21.18 -13.03
CA LEU A 254 3.61 -22.50 -13.54
C LEU A 254 5.11 -22.78 -13.36
N ALA A 255 5.97 -21.78 -13.52
CA ALA A 255 7.40 -21.90 -13.24
C ALA A 255 7.66 -22.20 -11.76
N LEU A 256 7.01 -21.47 -10.84
CA LEU A 256 7.09 -21.74 -9.39
C LEU A 256 6.57 -23.13 -8.99
N VAL A 257 5.44 -23.57 -9.57
CA VAL A 257 4.84 -24.88 -9.28
C VAL A 257 5.70 -26.02 -9.84
N LYS A 258 6.26 -25.86 -11.04
CA LYS A 258 7.14 -26.87 -11.68
C LYS A 258 8.59 -26.82 -11.20
N ARG A 259 8.96 -25.79 -10.41
CA ARG A 259 10.34 -25.48 -9.98
C ARG A 259 11.31 -25.23 -11.16
N ASP A 260 10.79 -24.64 -12.24
CA ASP A 260 11.59 -24.31 -13.42
C ASP A 260 12.22 -22.91 -13.26
N ALA A 261 13.46 -22.90 -12.80
CA ALA A 261 14.26 -21.68 -12.62
C ALA A 261 14.51 -20.91 -13.93
N ALA A 262 14.64 -21.61 -15.07
CA ALA A 262 14.91 -20.97 -16.36
C ALA A 262 13.63 -20.32 -16.92
N ALA A 263 12.48 -20.98 -16.78
CA ALA A 263 11.19 -20.39 -17.13
C ALA A 263 10.80 -19.21 -16.23
N LEU A 264 11.18 -19.23 -14.94
CA LEU A 264 10.97 -18.10 -14.03
C LEU A 264 11.76 -16.86 -14.49
N HIS A 265 13.07 -17.02 -14.77
CA HIS A 265 13.94 -15.95 -15.27
C HIS A 265 13.41 -15.36 -16.59
N ALA A 266 13.11 -16.22 -17.58
CA ALA A 266 12.62 -15.80 -18.88
C ALA A 266 11.22 -15.12 -18.84
N ALA A 267 10.45 -15.30 -17.77
CA ALA A 267 9.21 -14.57 -17.53
C ALA A 267 9.45 -13.22 -16.82
N PHE A 268 10.43 -13.13 -15.91
CA PHE A 268 10.90 -11.85 -15.34
C PHE A 268 11.58 -10.95 -16.37
N ASP A 269 12.43 -11.49 -17.25
CA ASP A 269 13.07 -10.73 -18.33
C ASP A 269 12.04 -10.01 -19.20
N LYS A 270 10.97 -10.72 -19.60
CA LYS A 270 9.84 -10.13 -20.33
C LYS A 270 9.13 -9.04 -19.51
N LEU A 271 8.86 -9.31 -18.23
CA LEU A 271 8.19 -8.37 -17.33
C LEU A 271 8.99 -7.06 -17.20
N ASN A 272 10.31 -7.15 -17.04
CA ASN A 272 11.23 -6.02 -16.99
C ASN A 272 11.36 -5.31 -18.36
N ALA A 273 11.40 -6.05 -19.47
CA ALA A 273 11.54 -5.50 -20.82
C ALA A 273 10.27 -4.80 -21.34
N GLU A 274 9.08 -5.28 -20.96
CA GLU A 274 7.78 -4.66 -21.24
C GLU A 274 7.43 -3.56 -20.20
N GLY A 275 8.16 -3.48 -19.09
CA GLY A 275 8.09 -2.37 -18.13
C GLY A 275 6.93 -2.43 -17.13
N TYR A 276 6.34 -3.60 -16.87
CA TYR A 276 5.21 -3.77 -15.95
C TYR A 276 5.57 -3.50 -14.48
N GLU A 277 4.58 -3.13 -13.65
CA GLU A 277 4.83 -2.91 -12.22
C GLU A 277 5.04 -4.24 -11.48
N ILE A 278 6.30 -4.54 -11.18
CA ILE A 278 6.77 -5.76 -10.50
C ILE A 278 5.98 -6.06 -9.21
N LEU A 279 5.74 -5.07 -8.36
CA LEU A 279 4.98 -5.26 -7.12
C LEU A 279 3.52 -5.64 -7.40
N THR A 280 2.90 -5.14 -8.47
CA THR A 280 1.55 -5.55 -8.88
C THR A 280 1.55 -6.95 -9.48
N ALA A 281 2.53 -7.29 -10.33
CA ALA A 281 2.67 -8.66 -10.83
C ALA A 281 2.88 -9.68 -9.70
N LEU A 282 3.65 -9.36 -8.65
CA LEU A 282 3.78 -10.21 -7.45
C LEU A 282 2.47 -10.31 -6.65
N ARG A 283 1.70 -9.22 -6.52
CA ARG A 283 0.35 -9.25 -5.90
C ARG A 283 -0.59 -10.15 -6.72
N ASP A 284 -0.58 -10.05 -8.03
CA ASP A 284 -1.44 -10.83 -8.92
C ASP A 284 -1.04 -12.31 -8.98
N LEU A 285 0.26 -12.62 -8.94
CA LEU A 285 0.78 -13.98 -8.74
C LEU A 285 0.31 -14.59 -7.40
N ARG A 286 0.42 -13.83 -6.30
CA ARG A 286 -0.12 -14.23 -4.99
C ARG A 286 -1.63 -14.48 -5.06
N ASN A 287 -2.37 -13.60 -5.73
CA ASN A 287 -3.82 -13.67 -5.89
C ASN A 287 -4.23 -14.91 -6.72
N LEU A 288 -3.51 -15.22 -7.81
CA LEU A 288 -3.73 -16.39 -8.65
C LEU A 288 -3.51 -17.71 -7.87
N LEU A 289 -2.43 -17.78 -7.09
CA LEU A 289 -2.15 -18.93 -6.22
C LEU A 289 -3.25 -19.13 -5.15
N ALA A 290 -3.71 -18.05 -4.52
CA ALA A 290 -4.81 -18.10 -3.54
C ALA A 290 -6.16 -18.47 -4.17
N GLY A 291 -6.51 -17.85 -5.31
CA GLY A 291 -7.75 -18.16 -6.03
C GLY A 291 -7.81 -19.62 -6.50
N THR A 292 -6.67 -20.14 -6.97
CA THR A 292 -6.53 -21.56 -7.36
C THR A 292 -6.71 -22.50 -6.15
N PHE A 293 -6.17 -22.13 -4.99
CA PHE A 293 -6.42 -22.86 -3.74
C PHE A 293 -7.91 -22.88 -3.37
N PHE A 294 -8.59 -21.73 -3.38
CA PHE A 294 -10.02 -21.65 -3.04
C PHE A 294 -10.92 -22.38 -4.05
N TYR A 295 -10.56 -22.40 -5.33
CA TYR A 295 -11.27 -23.17 -6.37
C TYR A 295 -11.14 -24.68 -6.13
N LEU A 296 -9.93 -25.18 -5.86
CA LEU A 296 -9.67 -26.61 -5.60
C LEU A 296 -10.18 -27.12 -4.24
N GLN A 297 -10.63 -26.21 -3.36
CA GLN A 297 -11.28 -26.50 -2.09
C GLN A 297 -12.80 -26.21 -2.14
N GLU A 298 -13.36 -25.98 -3.33
CA GLU A 298 -14.78 -25.70 -3.59
C GLU A 298 -15.35 -24.43 -2.89
N PHE A 299 -14.50 -23.62 -2.24
CA PHE A 299 -14.88 -22.33 -1.64
C PHE A 299 -15.13 -21.22 -2.66
N SER A 300 -14.74 -21.40 -3.92
CA SER A 300 -14.94 -20.44 -5.01
C SER A 300 -15.35 -21.14 -6.30
N GLY A 301 -16.38 -20.62 -6.97
CA GLY A 301 -16.78 -21.08 -8.31
C GLY A 301 -15.91 -20.56 -9.46
N ALA A 302 -14.98 -19.63 -9.19
CA ALA A 302 -14.15 -19.00 -10.21
C ALA A 302 -12.96 -19.90 -10.59
N LYS A 303 -13.08 -20.63 -11.72
CA LYS A 303 -12.00 -21.46 -12.28
C LYS A 303 -10.83 -20.59 -12.74
N THR A 304 -9.64 -20.82 -12.18
CA THR A 304 -8.39 -20.21 -12.66
C THR A 304 -7.79 -21.03 -13.81
N ALA A 305 -7.05 -20.36 -14.71
CA ALA A 305 -6.31 -21.06 -15.78
C ALA A 305 -5.27 -22.04 -15.21
N LEU A 306 -4.54 -21.60 -14.17
CA LEU A 306 -3.58 -22.40 -13.41
C LEU A 306 -4.15 -23.73 -12.91
N ALA A 307 -5.41 -23.78 -12.43
CA ALA A 307 -6.03 -25.01 -11.92
C ALA A 307 -6.02 -26.17 -12.94
N SER A 308 -6.14 -25.86 -14.23
CA SER A 308 -6.09 -26.83 -15.34
C SER A 308 -4.68 -27.32 -15.69
N ALA A 309 -3.64 -26.63 -15.23
CA ALA A 309 -2.25 -26.82 -15.63
C ALA A 309 -1.31 -27.25 -14.48
N LEU A 310 -1.86 -27.48 -13.28
CA LEU A 310 -1.13 -28.08 -12.16
C LEU A 310 -0.76 -29.55 -12.43
N PRO A 311 0.39 -30.04 -11.92
CA PRO A 311 0.67 -31.47 -11.85
C PRO A 311 -0.39 -32.21 -11.03
N LYS A 312 -0.78 -33.42 -11.45
CA LYS A 312 -1.82 -34.23 -10.77
C LYS A 312 -1.48 -34.58 -9.32
N ASP A 313 -0.18 -34.69 -9.02
CA ASP A 313 0.34 -35.03 -7.69
C ASP A 313 0.67 -33.80 -6.83
N PHE A 314 0.35 -32.58 -7.28
CA PHE A 314 0.66 -31.35 -6.55
C PHE A 314 -0.30 -31.15 -5.36
N SER A 315 0.23 -31.02 -4.15
CA SER A 315 -0.60 -30.89 -2.96
C SER A 315 -1.27 -29.50 -2.87
N VAL A 316 -2.59 -29.48 -2.69
CA VAL A 316 -3.37 -28.23 -2.62
C VAL A 316 -2.88 -27.32 -1.49
N SER A 317 -2.40 -27.90 -0.38
CA SER A 317 -1.76 -27.19 0.73
C SER A 317 -0.52 -26.38 0.31
N ALA A 318 0.27 -26.87 -0.67
CA ALA A 318 1.43 -26.15 -1.19
C ALA A 318 1.06 -24.83 -1.89
N LEU A 319 -0.13 -24.71 -2.50
CA LEU A 319 -0.60 -23.43 -3.08
C LEU A 319 -0.81 -22.36 -2.00
N ALA A 320 -1.39 -22.73 -0.85
CA ALA A 320 -1.58 -21.83 0.28
C ALA A 320 -0.24 -21.46 0.94
N LYS A 321 0.68 -22.42 1.07
CA LYS A 321 2.06 -22.17 1.52
C LYS A 321 2.79 -21.21 0.57
N LEU A 322 2.71 -21.42 -0.75
CA LEU A 322 3.29 -20.55 -1.78
C LEU A 322 2.71 -19.14 -1.76
N SER A 323 1.38 -18.98 -1.78
CA SER A 323 0.74 -17.66 -1.77
C SER A 323 1.16 -16.84 -0.53
N ARG A 324 1.25 -17.47 0.66
CA ARG A 324 1.80 -16.82 1.86
C ARG A 324 3.26 -16.38 1.69
N LYS A 325 4.12 -17.21 1.10
CA LYS A 325 5.53 -16.85 0.84
C LYS A 325 5.68 -15.73 -0.20
N VAL A 326 4.88 -15.73 -1.27
CA VAL A 326 4.85 -14.61 -2.24
C VAL A 326 4.37 -13.33 -1.57
N ASN A 327 3.45 -13.40 -0.60
CA ASN A 327 3.07 -12.21 0.18
C ASN A 327 4.19 -11.67 1.07
N LEU A 328 5.06 -12.52 1.62
CA LEU A 328 6.26 -12.08 2.35
C LEU A 328 7.23 -11.38 1.38
N ALA A 329 7.48 -11.98 0.21
CA ALA A 329 8.30 -11.37 -0.84
C ALA A 329 7.76 -10.00 -1.29
N VAL A 330 6.44 -9.81 -1.39
CA VAL A 330 5.83 -8.49 -1.71
C VAL A 330 6.19 -7.41 -0.69
N GLU A 331 6.21 -7.74 0.61
CA GLU A 331 6.59 -6.77 1.65
C GLU A 331 8.11 -6.56 1.73
N GLU A 332 8.92 -7.58 1.45
CA GLU A 332 10.39 -7.47 1.38
C GLU A 332 10.84 -6.59 0.21
N VAL A 333 10.37 -6.89 -1.01
CA VAL A 333 10.72 -6.19 -2.26
C VAL A 333 10.36 -4.70 -2.18
N LYS A 334 9.23 -4.37 -1.54
CA LYS A 334 8.69 -3.01 -1.37
C LYS A 334 9.65 -2.02 -0.68
N PHE A 335 10.65 -2.50 0.06
CA PHE A 335 11.67 -1.65 0.71
C PHE A 335 13.07 -1.77 0.07
N SER A 336 13.22 -2.49 -1.04
CA SER A 336 14.51 -2.66 -1.74
C SER A 336 14.81 -1.50 -2.70
N GLU A 337 16.09 -1.16 -2.84
CA GLU A 337 16.59 -0.20 -3.85
C GLU A 337 16.43 -0.71 -5.29
N SER A 338 16.35 -2.03 -5.49
CA SER A 338 16.12 -2.64 -6.81
C SER A 338 14.97 -3.65 -6.75
N LEU A 339 13.79 -3.20 -7.18
CA LEU A 339 12.56 -3.99 -7.19
C LEU A 339 12.69 -5.27 -8.03
N SER A 340 13.31 -5.20 -9.21
CA SER A 340 13.47 -6.34 -10.12
C SER A 340 14.33 -7.45 -9.50
N ILE A 341 15.54 -7.10 -9.05
CA ILE A 341 16.51 -8.06 -8.53
C ILE A 341 16.01 -8.67 -7.22
N ALA A 342 15.38 -7.87 -6.34
CA ALA A 342 14.78 -8.38 -5.12
C ALA A 342 13.60 -9.33 -5.39
N ALA A 343 12.72 -8.99 -6.32
CA ALA A 343 11.57 -9.83 -6.68
C ALA A 343 12.01 -11.18 -7.27
N GLU A 344 12.98 -11.13 -8.17
CA GLU A 344 13.53 -12.32 -8.81
C GLU A 344 14.27 -13.22 -7.81
N MET A 345 15.17 -12.65 -7.00
CA MET A 345 15.88 -13.38 -5.95
C MET A 345 14.90 -14.01 -4.94
N ALA A 346 13.90 -13.26 -4.50
CA ALA A 346 12.89 -13.77 -3.57
C ALA A 346 12.13 -14.97 -4.18
N LEU A 347 11.66 -14.87 -5.43
CA LEU A 347 10.97 -15.98 -6.10
C LEU A 347 11.89 -17.19 -6.38
N PHE A 348 13.19 -16.99 -6.62
CA PHE A 348 14.15 -18.10 -6.70
C PHE A 348 14.28 -18.86 -5.38
N THR A 349 14.31 -18.19 -4.22
CA THR A 349 14.30 -18.91 -2.93
C THR A 349 13.03 -19.77 -2.75
N LEU A 350 11.89 -19.35 -3.33
CA LEU A 350 10.64 -20.12 -3.23
C LEU A 350 10.67 -21.42 -4.05
N ILE A 351 11.44 -21.48 -5.14
CA ILE A 351 11.67 -22.68 -5.95
C ILE A 351 12.46 -23.73 -5.15
N ASP A 352 13.53 -23.29 -4.47
CA ASP A 352 14.41 -24.20 -3.73
C ASP A 352 13.74 -24.74 -2.45
N THR A 353 13.02 -23.88 -1.71
CA THR A 353 12.41 -24.30 -0.43
C THR A 353 11.48 -25.53 -0.58
N PRO A 354 11.55 -26.51 0.33
CA PRO A 354 10.65 -27.66 0.31
C PRO A 354 9.20 -27.22 0.62
N GLN A 355 8.36 -27.20 -0.40
CA GLN A 355 6.94 -26.80 -0.29
C GLN A 355 6.08 -27.88 0.41
N ASP A 356 6.49 -29.15 0.33
CA ASP A 356 5.75 -30.30 0.86
C ASP A 356 6.63 -31.17 1.77
N LEU A 357 6.73 -30.75 3.03
CA LEU A 357 7.31 -31.54 4.12
C LEU A 357 6.48 -32.80 4.41
N ASP A 358 5.17 -32.75 4.19
CA ASP A 358 4.23 -33.83 4.50
C ASP A 358 4.45 -35.03 3.55
N ALA A 359 4.74 -34.77 2.28
CA ALA A 359 5.18 -35.77 1.30
C ALA A 359 6.61 -36.30 1.55
N LEU A 360 7.50 -35.48 2.12
CA LEU A 360 8.84 -35.93 2.54
C LEU A 360 8.76 -36.86 3.77
N VAL A 361 7.95 -36.52 4.77
CA VAL A 361 7.66 -37.37 5.93
C VAL A 361 7.04 -38.69 5.48
N ARG A 362 6.00 -38.68 4.64
CA ARG A 362 5.42 -39.92 4.08
C ARG A 362 6.44 -40.77 3.31
N ARG A 363 7.40 -40.16 2.62
CA ARG A 363 8.51 -40.89 1.99
C ARG A 363 9.43 -41.52 3.04
N LEU A 364 9.82 -40.78 4.07
CA LEU A 364 10.63 -41.28 5.18
C LEU A 364 9.93 -42.44 5.90
N GLU A 365 8.67 -42.26 6.33
CA GLU A 365 7.82 -43.31 6.90
C GLU A 365 7.77 -44.56 6.02
N SER A 366 7.61 -44.39 4.69
CA SER A 366 7.58 -45.52 3.73
C SER A 366 8.93 -46.22 3.56
N LEU A 367 10.04 -45.51 3.77
CA LEU A 367 11.40 -46.07 3.72
C LEU A 367 11.75 -46.75 5.05
N GLU A 368 11.38 -46.16 6.17
CA GLU A 368 11.48 -46.75 7.51
C GLU A 368 10.66 -48.04 7.61
N LEU A 369 9.43 -48.08 7.08
CA LEU A 369 8.66 -49.32 7.01
C LEU A 369 9.36 -50.41 6.20
N ARG A 370 9.97 -50.06 5.05
CA ARG A 370 10.70 -51.01 4.18
C ARG A 370 11.97 -51.55 4.84
N LEU A 371 12.69 -50.69 5.55
CA LEU A 371 13.86 -51.05 6.35
C LEU A 371 13.47 -51.95 7.53
N ALA A 372 12.44 -51.57 8.28
CA ALA A 372 11.93 -52.32 9.43
C ALA A 372 11.32 -53.68 9.04
N SER A 373 10.71 -53.80 7.85
CA SER A 373 10.19 -55.07 7.33
C SER A 373 11.27 -56.01 6.76
N GLY A 374 12.55 -55.61 6.80
CA GLY A 374 13.69 -56.45 6.37
C GLY A 374 13.72 -56.76 4.87
N GLN A 375 12.89 -56.11 4.05
CA GLN A 375 12.78 -56.39 2.61
C GLN A 375 13.87 -55.63 1.84
N SER A 376 15.12 -56.06 2.02
CA SER A 376 16.28 -55.65 1.22
C SER A 376 16.25 -56.25 -0.20
N GLN A 377 15.14 -56.06 -0.93
CA GLN A 377 15.14 -56.16 -2.38
C GLN A 377 15.44 -54.79 -2.96
N ALA A 378 16.73 -54.55 -3.20
CA ALA A 378 17.16 -53.50 -4.11
C ALA A 378 16.78 -53.91 -5.54
N THR A 379 15.56 -53.59 -5.97
CA THR A 379 15.23 -53.53 -7.39
C THR A 379 15.98 -52.33 -7.97
N PRO A 380 16.97 -52.51 -8.86
CA PRO A 380 17.52 -51.38 -9.60
C PRO A 380 16.41 -50.86 -10.51
N LEU A 381 16.01 -49.61 -10.31
CA LEU A 381 15.25 -48.89 -11.33
C LEU A 381 16.17 -48.74 -12.54
N SER A 382 15.87 -49.50 -13.60
CA SER A 382 16.61 -49.49 -14.84
C SER A 382 16.53 -48.11 -15.50
N VAL A 383 17.59 -47.32 -15.35
CA VAL A 383 17.80 -46.07 -16.09
C VAL A 383 18.16 -46.45 -17.52
N SER A 384 17.15 -46.66 -18.36
CA SER A 384 17.30 -46.94 -19.79
C SER A 384 16.81 -45.75 -20.62
N ASP A 385 17.77 -44.87 -20.91
CA ASP A 385 17.88 -43.97 -22.06
C ASP A 385 16.80 -42.90 -22.34
N ALA A 386 17.18 -41.66 -22.02
CA ALA A 386 17.16 -40.57 -23.00
C ALA A 386 18.53 -39.84 -22.95
N PRO A 387 19.17 -39.50 -24.08
CA PRO A 387 20.60 -39.21 -24.09
C PRO A 387 20.98 -37.74 -23.83
N VAL A 388 21.85 -37.49 -22.83
CA VAL A 388 22.60 -36.23 -22.71
C VAL A 388 24.05 -36.47 -22.22
N PRO A 389 25.04 -36.34 -23.12
CA PRO A 389 26.42 -36.06 -22.75
C PRO A 389 26.86 -34.69 -23.30
N ARG A 390 26.29 -33.59 -22.79
CA ARG A 390 26.72 -32.23 -23.20
C ARG A 390 27.96 -31.82 -22.40
N GLN A 391 29.12 -32.17 -22.93
CA GLN A 391 30.43 -31.81 -22.37
C GLN A 391 30.53 -30.30 -22.08
N GLN A 392 30.92 -29.94 -20.86
CA GLN A 392 31.43 -28.60 -20.58
C GLN A 392 32.80 -28.44 -21.25
N LYS A 393 32.85 -27.79 -22.42
CA LYS A 393 34.13 -27.28 -22.93
C LYS A 393 34.59 -26.14 -22.02
N LYS A 394 35.82 -26.24 -21.53
CA LYS A 394 36.54 -25.08 -21.00
C LYS A 394 36.71 -24.04 -22.11
N ASN A 395 36.56 -22.75 -21.75
CA ASN A 395 36.98 -21.65 -22.60
C ASN A 395 38.50 -21.43 -22.44
N ASP A 396 39.31 -22.22 -23.15
CA ASP A 396 40.71 -21.88 -23.35
C ASP A 396 40.83 -20.85 -24.49
N ILE A 397 40.68 -19.56 -24.14
CA ILE A 397 40.93 -18.43 -25.03
C ILE A 397 42.22 -17.75 -24.56
N LEU A 398 43.39 -18.21 -25.05
CA LEU A 398 44.63 -17.42 -25.20
C LEU A 398 45.77 -18.26 -25.83
N ALA A 399 45.66 -18.57 -27.12
CA ALA A 399 46.79 -19.00 -27.95
C ALA A 399 46.57 -18.63 -29.42
N ASN A 400 47.43 -17.77 -29.97
CA ASN A 400 47.46 -17.43 -31.39
C ASN A 400 48.49 -18.32 -32.10
N PRO A 401 48.17 -18.88 -33.27
CA PRO A 401 49.16 -18.88 -34.35
C PRO A 401 48.58 -18.46 -35.71
N ALA A 402 49.48 -18.05 -36.61
CA ALA A 402 49.17 -17.55 -37.94
C ALA A 402 49.21 -18.65 -39.04
N ALA A 403 48.92 -18.19 -40.26
CA ALA A 403 49.19 -18.80 -41.58
C ALA A 403 48.07 -19.62 -42.27
N ASP A 404 48.02 -19.37 -43.58
CA ASP A 404 47.52 -20.16 -44.71
C ASP A 404 46.03 -20.57 -44.85
N THR A 405 45.31 -19.60 -45.42
CA THR A 405 44.56 -19.72 -46.69
C THR A 405 43.42 -20.73 -46.85
N GLY A 406 42.23 -20.19 -47.16
CA GLY A 406 41.35 -20.79 -48.18
C GLY A 406 39.86 -20.80 -47.89
N PHE A 407 39.14 -19.72 -48.25
CA PHE A 407 38.14 -19.76 -49.34
C PHE A 407 37.65 -18.36 -49.77
N ALA A 408 36.83 -18.33 -50.82
CA ALA A 408 36.44 -17.15 -51.61
C ALA A 408 35.62 -16.07 -50.88
N ALA A 409 35.75 -14.83 -51.37
CA ALA A 409 34.99 -13.66 -50.90
C ALA A 409 33.61 -13.51 -51.59
N PRO A 410 32.57 -13.01 -50.89
CA PRO A 410 31.36 -12.47 -51.50
C PRO A 410 31.62 -11.13 -52.20
N LYS A 411 30.79 -10.78 -53.20
CA LYS A 411 30.90 -9.52 -53.95
C LYS A 411 30.04 -8.40 -53.35
N GLU A 412 30.50 -7.16 -53.52
CA GLU A 412 29.69 -5.96 -53.33
C GLU A 412 28.55 -5.86 -54.36
N PRO A 413 27.39 -5.28 -54.01
CA PRO A 413 26.47 -4.69 -54.98
C PRO A 413 26.87 -3.22 -55.26
N ALA A 414 27.15 -2.90 -56.52
CA ALA A 414 27.46 -1.53 -56.95
C ALA A 414 26.22 -0.61 -56.94
N ALA A 415 26.45 0.70 -56.83
CA ALA A 415 25.40 1.70 -56.70
C ALA A 415 24.65 2.00 -58.02
N ALA A 416 23.35 2.30 -57.91
CA ALA A 416 22.60 3.04 -58.92
C ALA A 416 21.37 3.72 -58.30
N TYR A 417 21.43 5.05 -58.11
CA TYR A 417 20.30 5.96 -58.35
C TYR A 417 20.82 7.37 -58.60
N GLN A 418 20.29 8.04 -59.63
CA GLN A 418 20.73 9.36 -60.05
C GLN A 418 19.94 10.48 -59.36
N SER A 419 20.55 11.64 -59.24
CA SER A 419 19.94 12.86 -58.71
C SER A 419 19.14 13.62 -59.78
N SER A 420 18.07 14.28 -59.34
CA SER A 420 17.52 15.45 -60.03
C SER A 420 16.94 16.42 -58.99
N GLY A 421 17.44 17.65 -58.99
CA GLY A 421 17.07 18.68 -58.01
C GLY A 421 17.95 19.91 -58.21
N GLY A 422 17.49 20.84 -59.06
CA GLY A 422 18.17 22.12 -59.32
C GLY A 422 17.71 23.20 -58.34
N GLY A 423 18.64 24.05 -57.90
CA GLY A 423 18.38 25.12 -56.93
C GLY A 423 19.66 25.80 -56.46
N GLU A 424 20.20 26.69 -57.29
CA GLU A 424 21.30 27.61 -56.95
C GLU A 424 20.79 28.66 -55.92
N THR A 425 21.58 29.34 -55.09
CA THR A 425 23.04 29.57 -54.96
C THR A 425 23.50 29.24 -53.50
N ALA A 426 24.71 29.48 -52.96
CA ALA A 426 25.82 30.39 -53.31
C ALA A 426 27.18 29.98 -52.68
N THR A 427 28.18 30.83 -52.90
CA THR A 427 29.54 30.91 -52.32
C THR A 427 29.56 31.30 -50.83
N ALA A 428 30.65 31.21 -50.05
CA ALA A 428 31.89 30.40 -49.98
C ALA A 428 32.90 31.16 -49.06
N VAL A 429 33.78 30.47 -48.31
CA VAL A 429 35.15 30.85 -47.87
C VAL A 429 35.60 30.00 -46.66
N SER A 430 36.87 29.57 -46.64
CA SER A 430 37.49 28.77 -45.57
C SER A 430 38.32 29.64 -44.61
N PRO A 431 38.39 29.34 -43.29
CA PRO A 431 39.14 30.13 -42.31
C PRO A 431 40.48 29.50 -41.84
N GLN A 432 41.57 30.28 -41.89
CA GLN A 432 42.80 30.28 -41.07
C GLN A 432 43.77 31.37 -41.62
N PRO A 433 44.86 31.83 -40.95
CA PRO A 433 45.62 31.22 -39.83
C PRO A 433 46.04 32.21 -38.69
N LEU A 434 47.02 31.79 -37.88
CA LEU A 434 47.90 32.55 -36.95
C LEU A 434 47.32 33.02 -35.59
N GLY A 435 48.07 33.02 -34.47
CA GLY A 435 49.35 32.35 -34.18
C GLY A 435 50.42 33.18 -33.42
N LYS A 436 50.60 32.91 -32.12
CA LYS A 436 51.75 33.16 -31.20
C LYS A 436 51.31 32.76 -29.78
N GLY A 437 52.06 32.08 -28.89
CA GLY A 437 53.49 31.70 -28.89
C GLY A 437 54.34 32.72 -28.11
N VAL A 438 55.28 32.35 -27.24
CA VAL A 438 55.79 31.04 -26.74
C VAL A 438 56.29 31.24 -25.25
N PRO A 439 56.97 30.34 -24.48
CA PRO A 439 57.99 29.33 -24.83
C PRO A 439 57.80 27.93 -24.16
N LYS A 440 58.92 27.23 -23.93
CA LYS A 440 59.16 26.00 -23.14
C LYS A 440 60.41 26.29 -22.26
N ALA A 441 61.13 25.40 -21.56
CA ALA A 441 61.23 23.94 -21.42
C ALA A 441 61.78 23.63 -19.98
N TYR A 442 61.93 22.40 -19.45
CA TYR A 442 62.76 21.25 -19.87
C TYR A 442 62.39 19.98 -19.06
N GLY A 443 62.92 18.81 -19.47
CA GLY A 443 63.18 17.65 -18.59
C GLY A 443 64.67 17.25 -18.68
N PRO A 444 65.15 16.07 -18.20
CA PRO A 444 64.39 14.88 -17.76
C PRO A 444 64.98 14.14 -16.50
N GLN A 445 64.51 12.89 -16.28
CA GLN A 445 65.12 11.75 -15.54
C GLN A 445 64.99 11.58 -13.99
N ASN A 446 64.42 10.42 -13.65
CA ASN A 446 64.70 9.45 -12.57
C ASN A 446 64.87 9.89 -11.09
N GLY A 447 63.92 9.45 -10.24
CA GLY A 447 64.07 9.33 -8.78
C GLY A 447 62.86 8.61 -8.13
N GLN A 448 63.11 7.73 -7.15
CA GLN A 448 62.10 7.09 -6.28
C GLN A 448 61.88 7.92 -5.00
N PRO A 449 60.91 7.61 -4.11
CA PRO A 449 59.69 6.80 -4.25
C PRO A 449 58.41 7.62 -3.90
N VAL A 450 57.26 6.95 -3.79
CA VAL A 450 56.05 7.48 -3.12
C VAL A 450 56.30 7.52 -1.61
N PRO A 451 55.89 8.57 -0.85
CA PRO A 451 55.88 8.54 0.61
C PRO A 451 54.81 7.57 1.11
N ASP A 452 55.20 6.59 1.92
CA ASP A 452 54.27 5.61 2.51
C ASP A 452 53.17 6.27 3.36
N ALA A 453 52.02 5.61 3.41
CA ALA A 453 51.00 5.94 4.41
C ALA A 453 51.56 5.75 5.83
N PRO A 454 51.26 6.64 6.79
CA PRO A 454 51.73 6.47 8.17
C PRO A 454 51.19 5.14 8.73
N ALA A 455 52.12 4.25 9.06
CA ALA A 455 51.79 2.88 9.46
C ALA A 455 50.86 2.83 10.68
N ALA A 456 49.97 1.84 10.70
CA ALA A 456 49.05 1.62 11.80
C ALA A 456 49.80 1.31 13.11
N GLN A 457 49.92 2.31 13.99
CA GLN A 457 50.37 2.09 15.36
C GLN A 457 49.23 1.46 16.18
N SER A 458 49.56 0.39 16.89
CA SER A 458 48.58 -0.47 17.55
C SER A 458 48.20 0.01 18.96
N SER A 459 46.90 -0.07 19.27
CA SER A 459 46.29 -0.07 20.62
C SER A 459 46.14 1.29 21.33
N PRO A 460 45.20 1.44 22.30
CA PRO A 460 44.29 0.42 22.86
C PRO A 460 42.77 0.78 22.93
N SER A 461 41.95 -0.28 22.94
CA SER A 461 40.63 -0.39 23.61
C SER A 461 39.39 0.38 23.08
N GLY A 462 38.26 -0.33 23.02
CA GLY A 462 36.94 0.20 22.64
C GLY A 462 36.20 0.98 23.74
N ALA A 463 36.90 1.85 24.48
CA ALA A 463 36.30 2.62 25.58
C ALA A 463 35.20 3.65 25.16
N PRO A 464 35.32 4.40 24.03
CA PRO A 464 34.35 5.46 23.71
C PRO A 464 32.94 4.95 23.41
N SER A 465 32.81 3.85 22.64
CA SER A 465 31.50 3.29 22.25
C SER A 465 30.75 2.69 23.44
N ALA A 466 31.46 2.08 24.39
CA ALA A 466 30.88 1.58 25.64
C ALA A 466 30.35 2.70 26.54
N LEU A 467 31.07 3.84 26.64
CA LEU A 467 30.60 5.01 27.37
C LEU A 467 29.38 5.65 26.71
N TRP A 468 29.34 5.75 25.37
CA TRP A 468 28.16 6.26 24.66
C TRP A 468 26.91 5.40 24.89
N LYS A 469 27.04 4.07 24.86
CA LYS A 469 25.94 3.15 25.18
C LYS A 469 25.40 3.37 26.62
N LYS A 470 26.28 3.67 27.59
CA LYS A 470 25.87 4.03 28.96
C LYS A 470 25.17 5.40 29.03
N LEU A 471 25.64 6.40 28.29
CA LEU A 471 24.98 7.72 28.22
C LEU A 471 23.56 7.58 27.65
N LEU A 472 23.41 6.91 26.51
CA LEU A 472 22.10 6.65 25.89
C LEU A 472 21.13 5.96 26.86
N ALA A 473 21.60 4.94 27.59
CA ALA A 473 20.79 4.24 28.60
C ALA A 473 20.43 5.10 29.82
N HIS A 474 21.20 6.14 30.15
CA HIS A 474 20.89 7.06 31.25
C HIS A 474 19.98 8.22 30.83
N VAL A 475 20.03 8.63 29.55
CA VAL A 475 19.19 9.70 28.99
C VAL A 475 17.80 9.20 28.60
N SER A 476 17.67 7.96 28.10
CA SER A 476 16.39 7.36 27.69
C SER A 476 15.31 7.43 28.77
N GLY A 477 15.67 7.06 30.01
CA GLY A 477 14.76 7.07 31.16
C GLY A 477 14.49 8.45 31.78
N LYS A 478 15.12 9.53 31.29
CA LYS A 478 14.99 10.88 31.87
C LYS A 478 14.45 11.94 30.90
N LYS A 479 14.91 11.92 29.63
CA LYS A 479 14.52 12.88 28.59
C LYS A 479 14.43 12.16 27.23
N PRO A 480 13.32 11.46 26.92
CA PRO A 480 13.19 10.68 25.69
C PRO A 480 13.33 11.53 24.41
N MET A 481 12.99 12.82 24.45
CA MET A 481 13.22 13.76 23.34
C MET A 481 14.72 13.96 23.05
N VAL A 482 15.55 14.11 24.08
CA VAL A 482 17.02 14.25 23.93
C VAL A 482 17.62 12.91 23.51
N TYR A 483 17.15 11.80 24.05
CA TYR A 483 17.54 10.45 23.62
C TYR A 483 17.36 10.25 22.11
N ASN A 484 16.18 10.60 21.56
CA ASN A 484 15.91 10.50 20.12
C ASN A 484 16.83 11.40 19.28
N MET A 485 17.21 12.60 19.77
CA MET A 485 18.21 13.45 19.10
C MET A 485 19.62 12.85 19.16
N LEU A 486 20.00 12.18 20.24
CA LEU A 486 21.29 11.49 20.33
C LEU A 486 21.35 10.24 19.41
N LEU A 487 20.22 9.75 18.91
CA LEU A 487 20.16 8.71 17.88
C LEU A 487 20.25 9.26 16.44
N SER A 488 19.85 10.52 16.17
CA SER A 488 19.98 11.15 14.84
C SER A 488 21.35 11.78 14.57
N VAL A 489 22.17 11.95 15.62
CA VAL A 489 23.47 12.63 15.58
C VAL A 489 24.62 11.72 15.18
N LYS A 490 25.46 12.20 14.25
CA LYS A 490 26.74 11.56 13.91
C LYS A 490 27.85 12.09 14.83
N ILE A 491 28.51 11.19 15.54
CA ILE A 491 29.60 11.50 16.49
C ILE A 491 30.94 11.39 15.78
N THR A 492 31.89 12.27 16.12
CA THR A 492 33.32 12.06 15.83
C THR A 492 34.17 12.37 17.07
N PHE A 493 35.14 11.52 17.37
CA PHE A 493 36.02 11.66 18.54
C PHE A 493 37.24 12.50 18.16
N ALA A 494 37.40 13.68 18.77
CA ALA A 494 38.37 14.70 18.37
C ALA A 494 39.53 14.79 19.37
N GLY A 495 40.26 13.68 19.53
CA GLY A 495 41.35 13.55 20.50
C GLY A 495 40.88 13.27 21.92
N GLU A 496 41.80 13.37 22.89
CA GLU A 496 41.51 13.07 24.28
C GLU A 496 40.56 14.11 24.90
N GLY A 497 39.35 13.68 25.23
CA GLY A 497 38.38 14.47 25.99
C GLY A 497 37.42 15.35 25.18
N LYS A 498 37.53 15.45 23.84
CA LYS A 498 36.61 16.27 23.02
C LYS A 498 35.77 15.44 22.05
N TRP A 499 34.46 15.52 22.15
CA TRP A 499 33.50 14.71 21.38
C TRP A 499 32.63 15.63 20.52
N ARG A 500 32.75 15.53 19.19
CA ARG A 500 31.99 16.36 18.23
C ARG A 500 30.68 15.68 17.87
N LEU A 501 29.57 16.40 18.05
CA LEU A 501 28.21 15.99 17.74
C LEU A 501 27.73 16.74 16.50
N SER A 502 27.59 16.05 15.37
CA SER A 502 27.11 16.65 14.11
C SER A 502 25.66 16.26 13.82
N SER A 503 24.79 17.25 13.63
CA SER A 503 23.41 17.06 13.14
C SER A 503 23.19 17.83 11.84
N ALA A 504 22.38 17.24 10.96
CA ALA A 504 21.89 17.87 9.73
C ALA A 504 20.72 18.85 9.98
N ASN A 505 20.14 18.86 11.18
CA ASN A 505 18.98 19.69 11.54
C ASN A 505 19.38 20.81 12.51
N LYS A 506 19.16 22.07 12.08
CA LYS A 506 19.49 23.27 12.87
C LYS A 506 18.73 23.35 14.20
N PHE A 507 17.53 22.78 14.28
CA PHE A 507 16.73 22.76 15.51
C PHE A 507 17.30 21.77 16.55
N GLU A 508 17.66 20.56 16.11
CA GLU A 508 18.34 19.56 16.95
C GLU A 508 19.67 20.09 17.47
N ALA A 509 20.51 20.68 16.60
CA ALA A 509 21.78 21.28 17.00
C ALA A 509 21.60 22.37 18.07
N GLY A 510 20.58 23.24 17.95
CA GLY A 510 20.27 24.26 18.95
C GLY A 510 19.82 23.69 20.30
N MET A 511 18.99 22.64 20.30
CA MET A 511 18.59 21.96 21.54
C MET A 511 19.73 21.14 22.16
N LEU A 512 20.62 20.55 21.37
CA LEU A 512 21.80 19.84 21.86
C LEU A 512 22.82 20.78 22.50
N GLU A 513 23.09 21.96 21.93
CA GLU A 513 23.95 22.97 22.59
C GLU A 513 23.29 23.53 23.86
N THR A 514 21.95 23.55 23.94
CA THR A 514 21.22 23.89 25.17
C THR A 514 21.30 22.79 26.25
N ALA A 515 21.30 21.51 25.84
CA ALA A 515 21.40 20.35 26.74
C ALA A 515 22.86 19.95 27.06
N LYS A 516 23.84 20.57 26.40
CA LYS A 516 25.27 20.23 26.45
C LYS A 516 25.84 20.14 27.86
N SER A 517 25.61 21.14 28.70
CA SER A 517 26.15 21.18 30.07
C SER A 517 25.65 20.02 30.93
N GLU A 518 24.38 19.61 30.79
CA GLU A 518 23.86 18.41 31.46
C GLU A 518 24.54 17.13 30.94
N LEU A 519 24.76 17.04 29.62
CA LEU A 519 25.41 15.88 29.00
C LEU A 519 26.89 15.77 29.40
N GLU A 520 27.61 16.89 29.50
CA GLU A 520 28.99 16.93 30.02
C GLU A 520 29.03 16.50 31.49
N GLU A 521 28.13 16.97 32.35
CA GLU A 521 28.06 16.58 33.76
C GLU A 521 27.73 15.08 33.95
N ILE A 522 26.83 14.53 33.13
CA ILE A 522 26.51 13.10 33.12
C ILE A 522 27.71 12.28 32.63
N MET A 523 28.42 12.74 31.59
CA MET A 523 29.61 12.05 31.08
C MET A 523 30.79 12.10 32.07
N GLU A 524 31.00 13.22 32.77
CA GLU A 524 32.04 13.33 33.80
C GLU A 524 31.79 12.32 34.94
N LYS A 525 30.53 12.17 35.37
CA LYS A 525 30.11 11.16 36.36
C LYS A 525 30.20 9.71 35.86
N LEU A 526 30.00 9.46 34.56
CA LEU A 526 30.06 8.11 33.97
C LEU A 526 31.48 7.67 33.55
N ALA A 527 32.37 8.63 33.23
CA ALA A 527 33.71 8.37 32.71
C ALA A 527 34.85 8.65 33.70
N GLY A 528 34.57 9.34 34.82
CA GLY A 528 35.58 9.72 35.82
C GLY A 528 36.59 10.78 35.33
N ARG A 529 36.29 11.41 34.19
CA ARG A 529 37.09 12.47 33.57
C ARG A 529 36.16 13.41 32.79
N LYS A 530 36.48 14.70 32.79
CA LYS A 530 35.71 15.69 32.03
C LYS A 530 35.81 15.42 30.53
N ILE A 531 34.67 15.46 29.85
CA ILE A 531 34.54 15.32 28.40
C ILE A 531 33.74 16.53 27.92
N GLU A 532 34.25 17.23 26.91
CA GLU A 532 33.66 18.44 26.31
C GLU A 532 32.94 18.09 25.01
N PHE A 533 31.71 18.55 24.85
CA PHE A 533 30.91 18.34 23.64
C PHE A 533 30.97 19.55 22.71
N ILE A 534 31.23 19.30 21.42
CA ILE A 534 31.23 20.33 20.37
C ILE A 534 30.08 20.04 19.41
N VAL A 535 28.98 20.78 19.49
CA VAL A 535 27.85 20.62 18.57
C VAL A 535 28.09 21.42 17.30
N GLU A 536 28.04 20.76 16.14
CA GLU A 536 28.21 21.38 14.83
C GLU A 536 27.01 21.09 13.92
N HIS A 537 26.49 22.14 13.29
CA HIS A 537 25.43 22.03 12.29
C HIS A 537 26.05 21.90 10.89
N THR A 538 25.95 20.73 10.28
CA THR A 538 26.56 20.42 8.97
C THR A 538 25.52 20.48 7.85
N SER A 539 25.33 21.66 7.27
CA SER A 539 24.46 21.84 6.09
C SER A 539 25.14 21.34 4.81
N GLY A 540 24.71 20.19 4.29
CA GLY A 540 25.03 19.78 2.91
C GLY A 540 25.98 18.61 2.74
N VAL A 541 25.66 17.46 3.35
CA VAL A 541 26.08 16.14 2.83
C VAL A 541 24.84 15.26 2.72
N LYS A 542 24.69 14.50 1.63
CA LYS A 542 23.60 13.53 1.49
C LYS A 542 23.69 12.49 2.61
N SER A 543 22.54 12.03 3.12
CA SER A 543 22.49 10.98 4.13
C SER A 543 23.13 9.69 3.60
N ALA A 544 24.33 9.35 4.09
CA ALA A 544 24.83 7.99 4.04
C ALA A 544 23.92 7.12 4.93
N ALA A 545 23.61 5.90 4.49
CA ALA A 545 22.84 4.95 5.28
C ALA A 545 23.55 4.65 6.63
N PRO A 546 22.81 4.39 7.72
CA PRO A 546 23.42 3.97 8.96
C PRO A 546 24.12 2.63 8.78
N VAL A 547 25.43 2.58 9.04
CA VAL A 547 26.19 1.33 9.10
C VAL A 547 25.78 0.60 10.38
N LEU A 548 24.73 -0.20 10.28
CA LEU A 548 24.31 -1.16 11.30
C LEU A 548 25.14 -2.44 11.15
N GLU A 549 26.40 -2.39 11.61
CA GLU A 549 27.08 -3.62 12.01
C GLU A 549 26.35 -4.26 13.20
N GLU A 550 26.41 -5.59 13.27
CA GLU A 550 25.47 -6.44 14.00
C GLU A 550 25.34 -6.08 15.49
N LEU A 551 24.12 -5.74 15.91
CA LEU A 551 23.74 -5.66 17.33
C LEU A 551 22.40 -6.35 17.55
N SER A 552 22.46 -7.61 17.99
CA SER A 552 21.32 -8.34 18.53
C SER A 552 20.71 -7.60 19.73
N VAL A 553 19.39 -7.41 19.71
CA VAL A 553 18.64 -6.89 20.86
C VAL A 553 18.65 -7.95 21.98
N PRO A 554 19.09 -7.63 23.22
CA PRO A 554 18.90 -8.53 24.35
C PRO A 554 17.42 -8.58 24.72
N GLU A 555 16.89 -9.78 24.99
CA GLU A 555 15.53 -9.93 25.48
C GLU A 555 15.32 -9.18 26.81
N PRO A 556 14.16 -8.55 27.04
CA PRO A 556 13.86 -7.94 28.33
C PRO A 556 13.76 -9.03 29.40
N ALA A 557 14.67 -8.99 30.38
CA ALA A 557 14.66 -9.91 31.51
C ALA A 557 13.34 -9.85 32.29
N SER A 558 12.91 -10.99 32.81
CA SER A 558 11.64 -11.16 33.54
C SER A 558 11.53 -10.17 34.71
N ALA A 559 10.57 -9.26 34.63
CA ALA A 559 10.13 -8.50 35.79
C ALA A 559 9.37 -9.45 36.73
N VAL A 560 9.82 -9.51 38.00
CA VAL A 560 9.12 -10.26 39.06
C VAL A 560 7.87 -9.49 39.45
N GLU A 561 6.75 -10.19 39.57
CA GLU A 561 5.48 -9.62 40.04
C GLU A 561 5.60 -9.21 41.53
N PRO A 562 5.24 -7.98 41.92
CA PRO A 562 5.04 -7.67 43.33
C PRO A 562 3.73 -8.30 43.82
N GLU A 563 3.77 -8.90 45.00
CA GLU A 563 2.62 -9.59 45.61
C GLU A 563 1.45 -8.62 45.82
N ALA A 564 0.26 -9.01 45.37
CA ALA A 564 -0.98 -8.27 45.60
C ALA A 564 -1.74 -8.88 46.79
N GLU A 565 -1.98 -8.08 47.83
CA GLU A 565 -2.72 -8.51 49.02
C GLU A 565 -4.19 -8.85 48.69
N GLU A 566 -4.70 -9.98 49.19
CA GLU A 566 -6.11 -10.33 49.08
C GLU A 566 -6.96 -9.40 49.96
N GLN A 567 -7.67 -8.45 49.34
CA GLN A 567 -8.78 -7.74 49.99
C GLN A 567 -10.13 -8.23 49.45
N SER A 568 -10.98 -8.71 50.36
CA SER A 568 -12.23 -9.39 50.05
C SER A 568 -13.35 -8.41 49.67
N GLY A 569 -13.90 -8.58 48.46
CA GLY A 569 -15.13 -7.91 48.06
C GLY A 569 -16.37 -8.49 48.77
N PRO A 570 -17.41 -7.67 49.04
CA PRO A 570 -18.65 -8.15 49.66
C PRO A 570 -19.45 -9.08 48.72
N PRO A 571 -20.27 -10.00 49.27
CA PRO A 571 -21.01 -10.98 48.48
C PRO A 571 -22.13 -10.35 47.65
N ALA A 572 -22.39 -10.95 46.48
CA ALA A 572 -23.50 -10.57 45.61
C ALA A 572 -24.86 -10.98 46.21
N PRO A 573 -25.93 -10.18 46.02
CA PRO A 573 -27.26 -10.50 46.55
C PRO A 573 -27.95 -11.62 45.74
N GLU A 574 -28.57 -12.55 46.43
CA GLU A 574 -29.44 -13.58 45.84
C GLU A 574 -30.80 -12.98 45.45
N ALA A 575 -31.22 -13.18 44.19
CA ALA A 575 -32.58 -12.89 43.73
C ALA A 575 -33.03 -13.97 42.74
N ARG A 576 -34.25 -14.49 42.94
CA ARG A 576 -34.82 -15.62 42.17
C ARG A 576 -35.39 -15.13 40.84
N TRP A 577 -35.26 -15.94 39.80
CA TRP A 577 -35.87 -15.71 38.49
C TRP A 577 -37.30 -16.27 38.39
N GLU A 578 -38.05 -16.31 39.50
CA GLU A 578 -39.29 -17.07 39.63
C GLU A 578 -40.58 -16.21 39.61
N ASP A 579 -40.48 -14.87 39.61
CA ASP A 579 -41.64 -13.95 39.68
C ASP A 579 -41.61 -12.83 38.60
N LEU A 580 -41.98 -13.14 37.35
CA LEU A 580 -42.53 -12.18 36.38
C LEU A 580 -43.65 -12.85 35.54
N PRO A 581 -44.77 -12.17 35.25
CA PRO A 581 -46.01 -12.82 34.82
C PRO A 581 -46.07 -13.20 33.33
N GLU A 582 -46.63 -14.36 33.03
CA GLU A 582 -46.94 -14.82 31.66
C GLU A 582 -48.13 -14.05 31.06
N THR A 583 -47.92 -13.21 30.05
CA THR A 583 -48.98 -12.82 29.09
C THR A 583 -48.46 -12.53 27.68
N GLY A 584 -48.83 -13.38 26.72
CA GLY A 584 -49.15 -12.97 25.34
C GLY A 584 -48.02 -12.51 24.41
N VAL A 585 -47.31 -13.46 23.79
CA VAL A 585 -46.69 -13.26 22.46
C VAL A 585 -47.23 -14.36 21.52
N PRO A 586 -47.85 -14.02 20.36
CA PRO A 586 -48.42 -15.01 19.44
C PRO A 586 -47.36 -15.76 18.61
N GLU A 587 -47.82 -16.74 17.82
CA GLU A 587 -47.04 -17.90 17.36
C GLU A 587 -45.94 -17.61 16.31
N VAL A 588 -45.00 -18.57 16.23
CA VAL A 588 -43.77 -18.51 15.41
C VAL A 588 -43.87 -19.43 14.19
N GLU A 589 -43.49 -18.92 13.01
CA GLU A 589 -43.45 -19.70 11.76
C GLU A 589 -42.45 -20.89 11.80
N PRO A 590 -42.75 -22.00 11.09
CA PRO A 590 -42.18 -23.33 11.43
C PRO A 590 -40.71 -23.58 11.04
N GLU A 591 -40.07 -22.69 10.28
CA GLU A 591 -38.72 -22.90 9.71
C GLU A 591 -37.63 -23.10 10.78
N LEU A 592 -37.65 -22.29 11.85
CA LEU A 592 -36.61 -22.29 12.90
C LEU A 592 -36.48 -23.62 13.65
N LYS A 593 -37.53 -24.47 13.68
CA LYS A 593 -37.51 -25.79 14.33
C LYS A 593 -36.72 -26.86 13.56
N LYS A 594 -36.27 -26.59 12.31
CA LYS A 594 -35.35 -27.48 11.58
C LYS A 594 -33.88 -27.23 11.93
N LEU A 595 -33.47 -25.97 12.07
CA LEU A 595 -32.07 -25.60 12.32
C LEU A 595 -31.56 -26.03 13.71
N SER A 596 -32.41 -25.94 14.74
CA SER A 596 -32.01 -26.25 16.14
C SER A 596 -31.63 -27.72 16.37
N LYS A 597 -32.10 -28.66 15.53
CA LYS A 597 -31.76 -30.09 15.62
C LYS A 597 -30.41 -30.48 15.02
N ILE A 598 -29.76 -29.62 14.25
CA ILE A 598 -28.51 -29.95 13.54
C ILE A 598 -27.26 -29.71 14.41
N PHE A 599 -27.31 -28.74 15.35
CA PHE A 599 -26.11 -28.21 16.02
C PHE A 599 -25.80 -28.76 17.42
N HIS A 600 -26.59 -29.68 17.98
CA HIS A 600 -26.42 -30.16 19.36
C HIS A 600 -26.29 -31.69 19.46
N GLY A 601 -25.28 -32.26 18.79
CA GLY A 601 -25.17 -33.71 18.62
C GLY A 601 -23.76 -34.30 18.51
N SER A 602 -22.84 -33.99 19.44
CA SER A 602 -21.71 -34.88 19.82
C SER A 602 -20.92 -34.35 21.03
N LYS A 603 -20.89 -35.11 22.13
CA LYS A 603 -19.93 -34.92 23.23
C LYS A 603 -18.72 -35.83 22.99
N ILE A 604 -17.50 -35.31 23.14
CA ILE A 604 -16.29 -36.13 23.30
C ILE A 604 -15.57 -35.70 24.60
N THR A 605 -14.92 -36.66 25.25
CA THR A 605 -14.53 -36.63 26.66
C THR A 605 -13.20 -35.93 26.94
N LYS A 606 -13.10 -35.28 28.12
CA LYS A 606 -11.79 -35.02 28.75
C LYS A 606 -11.27 -36.30 29.39
N VAL A 607 -10.04 -36.68 29.07
CA VAL A 607 -9.30 -37.75 29.75
C VAL A 607 -8.83 -37.25 31.12
N ASN A 608 -8.89 -38.11 32.14
CA ASN A 608 -8.42 -37.81 33.49
C ASN A 608 -7.20 -38.71 33.84
N LYS A 609 -6.24 -38.20 34.63
CA LYS A 609 -4.90 -38.79 34.73
C LYS A 609 -4.56 -39.23 36.15
N LYS A 610 -4.55 -40.55 36.42
CA LYS A 610 -3.81 -41.19 37.53
C LYS A 610 -3.84 -42.72 37.48
N THR A 611 -2.81 -43.31 36.90
CA THR A 611 -1.99 -44.37 37.54
C THR A 611 -0.59 -44.29 36.94
#